data_AF-E4Z5I4-F1
#
_entry.id   AF-E4Z5I4-F1
#
_cell.length_a   1.000
_cell.length_b   1.000
_cell.length_c   1.000
_cell.angle_alpha   90.00
_cell.angle_beta   90.00
_cell.angle_gamma   90.00
#
_symmetry.space_group_name_H-M   'P 1'
#
loop_
_entity.id
_entity.type
_entity.pdbx_description
1 polymer ?
#
loop_
_entity_poly.entity_id
_entity_poly.type
_entity_poly.pdbx_seq_one_letter_code
_entity_poly.pdbx_strand_id
1 'polypeptide(L)'
;MVESLGKRLHPEVIGSFPTIFSAFVPYLVHIMKTPENEIGKDADVSNSFIAICLDITTRFVRSIPKPLPEDLLRQLYPVIVEKTLQSSDTQVVQSGGEAVRGFFASAGDQICAMEHGLEAAERVILHLLEPNSPEYSASFAGRLVCLILLNTKSQNLENILSAVLLKLNTASTLTVQQALLLVFARLASADTMGLVNFLDSKNALQPLMQLWLEKQGEVFGAYERKVTVAGLCSLLALCANGEERLVNLTLRKKIEDNSGGRSMRSKKKEEKFVEVSFSQITLETLASEWAGQKEREDDLEEILDEDDEDYDEDSSGEVDFDDRSESQVNHNTAILLSELLAGRGDLEDLEGEEEDDVKSDPLHGIKLCEHISEQIRNLATSSLIRETASHLDETNRKILEKVITA
;
A
#
# COMPACT_ATOMS: atom_id res chain seq x y z
N MET A 1 22.29 10.61 -7.03
CA MET A 1 22.80 9.44 -7.78
C MET A 1 21.77 8.31 -7.84
N VAL A 2 20.95 8.12 -6.80
CA VAL A 2 19.86 7.12 -6.75
C VAL A 2 18.67 7.47 -7.67
N GLU A 3 18.30 8.75 -7.82
CA GLU A 3 17.20 9.19 -8.71
C GLU A 3 17.45 8.97 -10.22
N SER A 4 18.71 8.89 -10.66
CA SER A 4 19.04 8.75 -12.09
C SER A 4 18.76 7.36 -12.69
N LEU A 5 18.44 6.36 -11.86
CA LEU A 5 18.24 4.97 -12.27
C LEU A 5 16.76 4.59 -12.47
N GLY A 6 15.81 5.50 -12.17
CA GLY A 6 14.37 5.24 -12.21
C GLY A 6 13.78 5.17 -13.62
N LYS A 7 14.37 5.87 -14.61
CA LYS A 7 13.91 5.78 -16.00
C LYS A 7 14.38 4.45 -16.61
N ARG A 8 13.50 3.77 -17.35
CA ARG A 8 13.86 2.61 -18.19
C ARG A 8 15.22 2.86 -18.81
N LEU A 9 16.16 1.92 -18.61
CA LEU A 9 17.55 2.07 -19.03
C LEU A 9 17.61 2.65 -20.46
N HIS A 10 18.31 3.78 -20.61
CA HIS A 10 18.52 4.43 -21.91
C HIS A 10 18.99 3.38 -22.94
N PRO A 11 18.58 3.44 -24.22
CA PRO A 11 18.90 2.41 -25.23
C PRO A 11 20.40 2.04 -25.32
N GLU A 12 21.28 2.98 -24.99
CA GLU A 12 22.74 2.78 -24.92
C GLU A 12 23.19 1.87 -23.75
N VAL A 13 22.44 1.85 -22.64
CA VAL A 13 22.68 0.96 -21.50
C VAL A 13 22.22 -0.47 -21.80
N ILE A 14 21.21 -0.64 -22.65
CA ILE A 14 20.78 -1.98 -23.15
C ILE A 14 21.93 -2.63 -23.96
N GLY A 15 22.65 -1.84 -24.77
CA GLY A 15 23.85 -2.30 -25.48
C GLY A 15 25.05 -2.62 -24.56
N SER A 16 25.12 -1.96 -23.41
CA SER A 16 26.17 -2.13 -22.39
C SER A 16 25.82 -3.19 -21.33
N PHE A 17 24.62 -3.77 -21.41
CA PHE A 17 24.07 -4.70 -20.42
C PHE A 17 24.98 -5.91 -20.14
N PRO A 18 25.56 -6.61 -21.15
CA PRO A 18 26.45 -7.74 -20.88
C PRO A 18 27.71 -7.34 -20.12
N THR A 19 28.26 -6.15 -20.39
CA THR A 19 29.47 -5.64 -19.74
C THR A 19 29.18 -5.24 -18.30
N ILE A 20 28.09 -4.50 -18.06
CA ILE A 20 27.64 -4.13 -16.71
C ILE A 20 27.35 -5.41 -15.92
N PHE A 21 26.62 -6.36 -16.50
CA PHE A 21 26.30 -7.64 -15.88
C PHE A 21 27.57 -8.40 -15.45
N SER A 22 28.57 -8.51 -16.33
CA SER A 22 29.81 -9.25 -16.06
C SER A 22 30.68 -8.67 -14.94
N ALA A 23 30.60 -7.37 -14.69
CA ALA A 23 31.36 -6.69 -13.63
C ALA A 23 30.54 -6.52 -12.34
N PHE A 24 29.26 -6.21 -12.47
CA PHE A 24 28.39 -5.80 -11.37
C PHE A 24 27.87 -6.99 -10.56
N VAL A 25 27.49 -8.09 -11.22
CA VAL A 25 26.95 -9.27 -10.53
C VAL A 25 27.98 -9.92 -9.61
N PRO A 26 29.24 -10.19 -10.02
CA PRO A 26 30.24 -10.76 -9.12
C PRO A 26 30.52 -9.87 -7.91
N TYR A 27 30.50 -8.54 -8.10
CA TYR A 27 30.69 -7.57 -7.03
C TYR A 27 29.55 -7.62 -6.00
N LEU A 28 28.30 -7.60 -6.46
CA LEU A 28 27.13 -7.74 -5.57
C LEU A 28 27.16 -9.09 -4.83
N VAL A 29 27.44 -10.20 -5.52
CA VAL A 29 27.55 -11.52 -4.88
C VAL A 29 28.62 -11.51 -3.80
N HIS A 30 29.77 -10.88 -4.04
CA HIS A 30 30.83 -10.79 -3.05
C HIS A 30 30.38 -10.02 -1.80
N ILE A 31 29.74 -8.85 -1.97
CA ILE A 31 29.21 -8.05 -0.85
C ILE A 31 28.13 -8.80 -0.07
N MET A 32 27.19 -9.44 -0.77
CA MET A 32 26.10 -10.15 -0.10
C MET A 32 26.60 -11.39 0.65
N LYS A 33 27.72 -12.00 0.22
CA LYS A 33 28.38 -13.11 0.92
C LYS A 33 29.28 -12.70 2.07
N THR A 34 29.50 -11.40 2.30
CA THR A 34 30.28 -10.94 3.45
C THR A 34 29.60 -11.41 4.75
N PRO A 35 30.28 -12.19 5.60
CA PRO A 35 29.68 -12.76 6.80
C PRO A 35 29.42 -11.67 7.84
N GLU A 36 28.38 -11.85 8.67
CA GLU A 36 27.95 -10.82 9.63
C GLU A 36 29.06 -10.36 10.59
N ASN A 37 29.94 -11.27 10.96
CA ASN A 37 31.05 -10.99 11.86
C ASN A 37 32.15 -10.11 11.24
N GLU A 38 32.18 -9.91 9.92
CA GLU A 38 33.18 -9.08 9.22
C GLU A 38 32.64 -7.68 8.86
N ILE A 39 31.32 -7.49 8.91
CA ILE A 39 30.68 -6.20 8.61
C ILE A 39 31.10 -5.15 9.65
N GLY A 40 31.59 -4.00 9.18
CA GLY A 40 32.04 -2.89 10.03
C GLY A 40 33.37 -3.11 10.76
N LYS A 41 34.07 -4.23 10.53
CA LYS A 41 35.44 -4.44 11.03
C LYS A 41 36.50 -3.82 10.12
N ASP A 42 36.27 -3.88 8.81
CA ASP A 42 37.01 -3.12 7.80
C ASP A 42 36.15 -1.96 7.29
N ALA A 43 36.79 -0.86 6.88
CA ALA A 43 36.11 0.38 6.47
C ALA A 43 35.26 0.25 5.20
N ASP A 44 35.36 -0.86 4.47
CA ASP A 44 34.82 -1.00 3.11
C ASP A 44 33.38 -1.54 3.05
N VAL A 45 32.89 -2.26 4.08
CA VAL A 45 31.55 -2.88 4.05
C VAL A 45 30.79 -2.62 5.37
N SER A 46 29.76 -1.79 5.29
CA SER A 46 28.81 -1.50 6.38
C SER A 46 27.40 -2.01 6.05
N ASN A 47 26.53 -2.14 7.06
CA ASN A 47 25.12 -2.52 6.84
C ASN A 47 24.41 -1.56 5.88
N SER A 48 24.63 -0.25 6.04
CA SER A 48 24.07 0.75 5.13
C SER A 48 24.59 0.61 3.70
N PHE A 49 25.85 0.21 3.51
CA PHE A 49 26.39 -0.07 2.19
C PHE A 49 25.74 -1.31 1.54
N ILE A 50 25.51 -2.36 2.32
CA ILE A 50 24.79 -3.56 1.88
C ILE A 50 23.34 -3.21 1.51
N ALA A 51 22.64 -2.44 2.34
CA ALA A 51 21.29 -1.95 2.06
C ALA A 51 21.21 -1.17 0.73
N ILE A 52 22.16 -0.25 0.49
CA ILE A 52 22.26 0.47 -0.78
C ILE A 52 22.48 -0.50 -1.96
N CYS A 53 23.33 -1.51 -1.80
CA CYS A 53 23.55 -2.51 -2.84
C CYS A 53 22.29 -3.32 -3.15
N LEU A 54 21.48 -3.63 -2.12
CA LEU A 54 20.18 -4.27 -2.29
C LEU A 54 19.21 -3.37 -3.05
N ASP A 55 19.09 -2.09 -2.68
CA ASP A 55 18.23 -1.12 -3.37
C ASP A 55 18.63 -0.91 -4.83
N ILE A 56 19.94 -0.82 -5.12
CA ILE A 56 20.44 -0.76 -6.49
C ILE A 56 20.09 -2.04 -7.24
N THR A 57 20.18 -3.20 -6.59
CA THR A 57 19.79 -4.48 -7.21
C THR A 57 18.30 -4.50 -7.54
N THR A 58 17.44 -4.03 -6.64
CA THR A 58 15.99 -3.91 -6.87
C THR A 58 15.71 -3.10 -8.13
N ARG A 59 16.31 -1.91 -8.23
CA ARG A 59 16.15 -1.04 -9.42
C ARG A 59 16.73 -1.69 -10.66
N PHE A 60 17.91 -2.28 -10.57
CA PHE A 60 18.58 -2.94 -11.69
C PHE A 60 17.71 -4.07 -12.27
N VAL A 61 17.16 -4.93 -11.42
CA VAL A 61 16.29 -6.05 -11.84
C VAL A 61 15.00 -5.55 -12.50
N ARG A 62 14.42 -4.46 -11.98
CA ARG A 62 13.22 -3.85 -12.58
C ARG A 62 13.50 -3.19 -13.93
N SER A 63 14.67 -2.58 -14.09
CA SER A 63 14.97 -1.79 -15.29
C SER A 63 15.47 -2.61 -16.49
N ILE A 64 15.77 -3.89 -16.31
CA ILE A 64 16.31 -4.74 -17.38
C ILE A 64 15.19 -5.41 -18.21
N PRO A 65 15.44 -5.68 -19.51
CA PRO A 65 14.46 -6.37 -20.35
C PRO A 65 14.11 -7.75 -19.79
N LYS A 66 12.83 -8.13 -19.92
CA LYS A 66 12.31 -9.43 -19.47
C LYS A 66 12.27 -10.40 -20.66
N PRO A 67 12.50 -11.72 -20.46
CA PRO A 67 12.80 -12.40 -19.20
C PRO A 67 14.20 -12.07 -18.66
N LEU A 68 14.38 -12.19 -17.34
CA LEU A 68 15.69 -11.95 -16.71
C LEU A 68 16.68 -13.07 -17.10
N PRO A 69 17.98 -12.77 -17.27
CA PRO A 69 18.98 -13.80 -17.54
C PRO A 69 19.02 -14.84 -16.42
N GLU A 70 19.01 -16.13 -16.77
CA GLU A 70 19.01 -17.22 -15.77
C GLU A 70 20.23 -17.15 -14.84
N ASP A 71 21.39 -16.77 -15.36
CA ASP A 71 22.61 -16.62 -14.57
C ASP A 71 22.51 -15.52 -13.52
N LEU A 72 21.73 -14.46 -13.79
CA LEU A 72 21.42 -13.40 -12.84
C LEU A 72 20.63 -13.97 -11.67
N LEU A 73 19.54 -14.67 -12.00
CA LEU A 73 18.63 -15.27 -11.03
C LEU A 73 19.37 -16.31 -10.17
N ARG A 74 20.10 -17.25 -10.77
CA ARG A 74 20.82 -18.30 -10.04
C ARG A 74 21.92 -17.77 -9.13
N GLN A 75 22.55 -16.65 -9.47
CA GLN A 75 23.67 -16.10 -8.70
C GLN A 75 23.26 -15.09 -7.63
N LEU A 76 22.33 -14.18 -7.94
CA LEU A 76 21.96 -13.11 -7.01
C LEU A 76 20.82 -13.48 -6.08
N TYR A 77 19.76 -14.10 -6.62
CA TYR A 77 18.53 -14.31 -5.85
C TYR A 77 18.77 -15.13 -4.56
N PRO A 78 19.46 -16.30 -4.61
CA PRO A 78 19.72 -17.08 -3.39
C PRO A 78 20.57 -16.34 -2.37
N VAL A 79 21.57 -15.58 -2.82
CA VAL A 79 22.51 -14.88 -1.94
C VAL A 79 21.82 -13.70 -1.26
N ILE A 80 20.92 -13.01 -1.95
CA ILE A 80 20.11 -11.93 -1.38
C ILE A 80 19.14 -12.48 -0.34
N VAL A 81 18.45 -13.59 -0.65
CA VAL A 81 17.58 -14.27 0.31
C VAL A 81 18.37 -14.68 1.55
N GLU A 82 19.52 -15.33 1.38
CA GLU A 82 20.35 -15.77 2.49
C GLU A 82 20.83 -14.58 3.34
N LYS A 83 21.32 -13.51 2.69
CA LYS A 83 21.76 -12.30 3.38
C LYS A 83 20.63 -11.63 4.17
N THR A 84 19.43 -11.61 3.61
CA THR A 84 18.23 -11.06 4.26
C THR A 84 17.85 -11.88 5.50
N LEU A 85 17.87 -13.22 5.39
CA LEU A 85 17.50 -14.13 6.48
C LEU A 85 18.54 -14.21 7.60
N GLN A 86 19.81 -13.95 7.29
CA GLN A 86 20.89 -13.99 8.28
C GLN A 86 21.11 -12.64 8.97
N SER A 87 20.62 -11.53 8.39
CA SER A 87 20.93 -10.21 8.91
C SER A 87 20.15 -9.86 10.17
N SER A 88 20.85 -9.36 11.19
CA SER A 88 20.25 -8.72 12.37
C SER A 88 19.95 -7.22 12.18
N ASP A 89 20.37 -6.63 11.05
CA ASP A 89 20.22 -5.21 10.76
C ASP A 89 18.90 -4.91 10.04
N THR A 90 18.11 -3.98 10.59
CA THR A 90 16.78 -3.68 10.06
C THR A 90 16.82 -3.06 8.66
N GLN A 91 17.84 -2.26 8.31
CA GLN A 91 17.94 -1.65 6.99
C GLN A 91 18.24 -2.72 5.93
N VAL A 92 19.14 -3.65 6.23
CA VAL A 92 19.47 -4.78 5.35
C VAL A 92 18.27 -5.67 5.15
N VAL A 93 17.55 -6.01 6.22
CA VAL A 93 16.35 -6.86 6.15
C VAL A 93 15.24 -6.21 5.31
N GLN A 94 15.00 -4.90 5.48
CA GLN A 94 14.00 -4.16 4.70
C GLN A 94 14.36 -4.08 3.21
N SER A 95 15.59 -3.65 2.92
CA SER A 95 16.09 -3.53 1.53
C SER A 95 16.15 -4.90 0.85
N GLY A 96 16.45 -5.96 1.62
CA GLY A 96 16.46 -7.34 1.18
C GLY A 96 15.08 -7.86 0.82
N GLY A 97 14.07 -7.59 1.66
CA GLY A 97 12.68 -7.90 1.35
C GLY A 97 12.18 -7.19 0.10
N GLU A 98 12.52 -5.91 -0.05
CA GLU A 98 12.20 -5.12 -1.24
C GLU A 98 12.92 -5.64 -2.50
N ALA A 99 14.18 -6.06 -2.38
CA ALA A 99 14.91 -6.71 -3.48
C ALA A 99 14.24 -8.02 -3.91
N VAL A 100 13.88 -8.88 -2.96
CA VAL A 100 13.13 -10.12 -3.24
C VAL A 100 11.81 -9.82 -3.95
N ARG A 101 11.10 -8.75 -3.56
CA ARG A 101 9.91 -8.28 -4.27
C ARG A 101 10.22 -7.80 -5.68
N GLY A 102 11.28 -7.01 -5.88
CA GLY A 102 11.72 -6.58 -7.21
C GLY A 102 12.00 -7.75 -8.16
N PHE A 103 12.60 -8.82 -7.62
CA PHE A 103 12.80 -10.09 -8.34
C PHE A 103 11.47 -10.75 -8.72
N PHE A 104 10.54 -10.92 -7.77
CA PHE A 104 9.23 -11.51 -8.05
C PHE A 104 8.39 -10.67 -9.02
N ALA A 105 8.43 -9.35 -8.91
CA ALA A 105 7.69 -8.45 -9.79
C ALA A 105 8.19 -8.55 -11.23
N SER A 106 9.49 -8.77 -11.42
CA SER A 106 10.12 -8.81 -12.73
C SER A 106 10.15 -10.21 -13.35
N ALA A 107 10.17 -11.26 -12.53
CA ALA A 107 10.41 -12.64 -12.97
C ALA A 107 9.74 -13.71 -12.10
N GLY A 108 8.55 -13.44 -11.58
CA GLY A 108 7.78 -14.36 -10.74
C GLY A 108 7.68 -15.76 -11.32
N ASP A 109 7.30 -15.88 -12.61
CA ASP A 109 7.21 -17.17 -13.30
C ASP A 109 8.55 -17.92 -13.34
N GLN A 110 9.65 -17.21 -13.59
CA GLN A 110 10.98 -17.81 -13.62
C GLN A 110 11.40 -18.28 -12.23
N ILE A 111 11.09 -17.50 -11.18
CA ILE A 111 11.43 -17.85 -9.79
C ILE A 111 10.59 -19.03 -9.31
N CYS A 112 9.30 -19.07 -9.65
CA CYS A 112 8.44 -20.21 -9.34
C CYS A 112 8.86 -21.49 -10.07
N ALA A 113 9.52 -21.37 -11.24
CA ALA A 113 10.11 -22.50 -11.95
C ALA A 113 11.47 -22.95 -11.37
N MET A 114 12.12 -22.14 -10.55
CA MET A 114 13.36 -22.50 -9.87
C MET A 114 13.10 -23.43 -8.69
N GLU A 115 14.00 -24.37 -8.46
CA GLU A 115 13.97 -25.23 -7.27
C GLU A 115 14.06 -24.36 -6.00
N HIS A 116 13.07 -24.47 -5.13
CA HIS A 116 12.94 -23.71 -3.88
C HIS A 116 12.86 -22.18 -4.03
N GLY A 117 12.61 -21.66 -5.23
CA GLY A 117 12.55 -20.22 -5.48
C GLY A 117 11.37 -19.54 -4.77
N LEU A 118 10.19 -20.17 -4.78
CA LEU A 118 9.02 -19.66 -4.07
C LEU A 118 9.19 -19.77 -2.56
N GLU A 119 9.61 -20.93 -2.09
CA GLU A 119 9.81 -21.21 -0.66
C GLU A 119 10.86 -20.27 -0.04
N ALA A 120 11.86 -19.84 -0.83
CA ALA A 120 12.84 -18.85 -0.43
C ALA A 120 12.19 -17.47 -0.13
N ALA A 121 11.30 -16.98 -1.00
CA ALA A 121 10.57 -15.74 -0.74
C ALA A 121 9.58 -15.87 0.42
N GLU A 122 8.90 -17.02 0.53
CA GLU A 122 8.00 -17.28 1.65
C GLU A 122 8.72 -17.24 2.99
N ARG A 123 9.95 -17.77 3.06
CA ARG A 123 10.81 -17.65 4.25
C ARG A 123 11.17 -16.21 4.58
N VAL A 124 11.46 -15.39 3.57
CA VAL A 124 11.74 -13.95 3.77
C VAL A 124 10.51 -13.23 4.31
N ILE A 125 9.33 -13.51 3.75
CA ILE A 125 8.06 -12.95 4.26
C ILE A 125 7.86 -13.32 5.73
N LEU A 126 8.00 -14.61 6.07
CA LEU A 126 7.80 -15.07 7.44
C LEU A 126 8.80 -14.43 8.40
N HIS A 127 10.06 -14.21 7.96
CA HIS A 127 11.07 -13.50 8.73
C HIS A 127 10.71 -12.02 8.96
N LEU A 128 10.25 -11.32 7.92
CA LEU A 128 9.79 -9.93 8.03
C LEU A 128 8.59 -9.77 8.98
N LEU A 129 7.73 -10.79 9.06
CA LEU A 129 6.52 -10.83 9.87
C LEU A 129 6.72 -11.43 11.28
N GLU A 130 7.95 -11.78 11.66
CA GLU A 130 8.22 -12.34 12.99
C GLU A 130 7.69 -11.41 14.11
N PRO A 131 7.09 -11.94 15.18
CA PRO A 131 6.56 -11.10 16.26
C PRO A 131 7.63 -10.21 16.92
N ASN A 132 8.87 -10.70 16.97
CA ASN A 132 10.01 -10.00 17.58
C ASN A 132 10.71 -9.03 16.63
N SER A 133 10.39 -9.05 15.32
CA SER A 133 10.98 -8.09 14.38
C SER A 133 10.41 -6.69 14.60
N PRO A 134 11.17 -5.62 14.29
CA PRO A 134 10.66 -4.26 14.35
C PRO A 134 9.35 -4.11 13.56
N GLU A 135 8.40 -3.33 14.08
CA GLU A 135 7.08 -3.19 13.46
C GLU A 135 7.15 -2.78 11.97
N TYR A 136 8.08 -1.87 11.64
CA TYR A 136 8.28 -1.34 10.29
C TYR A 136 8.79 -2.37 9.26
N SER A 137 9.33 -3.53 9.67
CA SER A 137 9.69 -4.58 8.69
C SER A 137 8.46 -5.13 7.97
N ALA A 138 7.30 -5.08 8.62
CA ALA A 138 6.04 -5.60 8.09
C ALA A 138 5.45 -4.71 6.98
N SER A 139 5.78 -3.41 6.93
CA SER A 139 5.35 -2.51 5.85
C SER A 139 5.77 -3.03 4.47
N PHE A 140 6.98 -3.61 4.38
CA PHE A 140 7.53 -4.14 3.12
C PHE A 140 7.01 -5.55 2.80
N ALA A 141 6.63 -6.31 3.83
CA ALA A 141 6.07 -7.64 3.65
C ALA A 141 4.71 -7.60 2.93
N GLY A 142 3.87 -6.60 3.20
CA GLY A 142 2.50 -6.52 2.65
C GLY A 142 2.45 -6.61 1.12
N ARG A 143 3.25 -5.79 0.41
CA ARG A 143 3.30 -5.79 -1.06
C ARG A 143 3.84 -7.09 -1.64
N LEU A 144 4.90 -7.64 -1.02
CA LEU A 144 5.45 -8.93 -1.44
C LEU A 144 4.43 -10.07 -1.27
N VAL A 145 3.66 -10.07 -0.17
CA VAL A 145 2.60 -11.06 0.05
C VAL A 145 1.49 -10.93 -0.99
N CYS A 146 1.03 -9.71 -1.29
CA CYS A 146 0.04 -9.47 -2.36
C CYS A 146 0.52 -10.05 -3.70
N LEU A 147 1.79 -9.85 -4.04
CA LEU A 147 2.37 -10.33 -5.28
C LEU A 147 2.40 -11.86 -5.37
N ILE A 148 2.76 -12.54 -4.27
CA ILE A 148 2.73 -14.01 -4.19
C ILE A 148 1.29 -14.52 -4.28
N LEU A 149 0.35 -13.86 -3.61
CA LEU A 149 -1.06 -14.24 -3.59
C LEU A 149 -1.69 -14.19 -4.97
N LEU A 150 -1.38 -13.15 -5.76
CA LEU A 150 -1.96 -12.94 -7.08
C LEU A 150 -1.35 -13.86 -8.16
N ASN A 151 -0.05 -14.15 -8.05
CA ASN A 151 0.70 -14.75 -9.15
C ASN A 151 1.08 -16.22 -8.92
N THR A 152 0.90 -16.76 -7.71
CA THR A 152 1.43 -18.09 -7.36
C THR A 152 0.43 -18.95 -6.60
N LYS A 153 0.57 -20.28 -6.73
CA LYS A 153 -0.16 -21.26 -5.92
C LYS A 153 0.71 -21.70 -4.75
N SER A 154 0.92 -20.78 -3.80
CA SER A 154 1.68 -21.05 -2.58
C SER A 154 0.98 -22.11 -1.71
N GLN A 155 1.71 -23.14 -1.28
CA GLN A 155 1.23 -24.11 -0.28
C GLN A 155 1.31 -23.56 1.15
N ASN A 156 2.12 -22.51 1.37
CA ASN A 156 2.33 -21.88 2.67
C ASN A 156 1.45 -20.65 2.89
N LEU A 157 0.49 -20.38 2.00
CA LEU A 157 -0.36 -19.19 2.07
C LEU A 157 -1.07 -19.05 3.42
N GLU A 158 -1.62 -20.13 3.99
CA GLU A 158 -2.30 -20.06 5.30
C GLU A 158 -1.34 -19.65 6.43
N ASN A 159 -0.08 -20.13 6.38
CA ASN A 159 0.95 -19.78 7.36
C ASN A 159 1.34 -18.30 7.24
N ILE A 160 1.47 -17.81 6.00
CA ILE A 160 1.76 -16.41 5.71
C ILE A 160 0.61 -15.51 6.20
N LEU A 161 -0.64 -15.83 5.85
CA LEU A 161 -1.81 -15.08 6.29
C LEU A 161 -1.94 -15.09 7.83
N SER A 162 -1.59 -16.19 8.47
CA SER A 162 -1.56 -16.28 9.94
C SER A 162 -0.49 -15.36 10.53
N ALA A 163 0.70 -15.29 9.92
CA ALA A 163 1.76 -14.37 10.34
C ALA A 163 1.36 -12.89 10.13
N VAL A 164 0.74 -12.56 8.98
CA VAL A 164 0.21 -11.22 8.70
C VAL A 164 -0.83 -10.83 9.75
N LEU A 165 -1.76 -11.74 10.07
CA LEU A 165 -2.80 -11.49 11.08
C LEU A 165 -2.21 -11.27 12.48
N LEU A 166 -1.24 -12.10 12.89
CA LEU A 166 -0.56 -11.95 14.18
C LEU A 166 0.18 -10.60 14.28
N LYS A 167 0.87 -10.19 13.21
CA LYS A 167 1.59 -8.91 13.15
C LYS A 167 0.63 -7.72 13.10
N LEU A 168 -0.48 -7.84 12.38
CA LEU A 168 -1.52 -6.79 12.32
C LEU A 168 -2.15 -6.54 13.69
N ASN A 169 -2.38 -7.60 14.49
CA ASN A 169 -2.93 -7.48 15.84
C ASN A 169 -1.99 -6.79 16.84
N THR A 170 -0.68 -6.74 16.57
CA THR A 170 0.32 -6.08 17.43
C THR A 170 0.79 -4.74 16.89
N ALA A 171 0.56 -4.46 15.60
CA ALA A 171 0.92 -3.21 14.97
C ALA A 171 0.07 -2.03 15.48
N SER A 172 0.72 -0.90 15.70
CA SER A 172 0.13 0.36 16.18
C SER A 172 0.30 1.51 15.18
N THR A 173 1.21 1.36 14.24
CA THR A 173 1.56 2.34 13.21
C THR A 173 0.59 2.22 12.05
N LEU A 174 -0.09 3.31 11.71
CA LEU A 174 -1.09 3.34 10.63
C LEU A 174 -0.55 2.80 9.31
N THR A 175 0.67 3.18 8.92
CA THR A 175 1.28 2.73 7.66
C THR A 175 1.52 1.22 7.62
N VAL A 176 1.88 0.62 8.76
CA VAL A 176 2.07 -0.83 8.89
C VAL A 176 0.72 -1.54 8.87
N GLN A 177 -0.26 -1.03 9.61
CA GLN A 177 -1.62 -1.56 9.61
C GLN A 177 -2.23 -1.54 8.20
N GLN A 178 -2.09 -0.43 7.47
CA GLN A 178 -2.54 -0.29 6.08
C GLN A 178 -1.86 -1.33 5.18
N ALA A 179 -0.54 -1.48 5.25
CA ALA A 179 0.20 -2.44 4.42
C ALA A 179 -0.24 -3.90 4.65
N LEU A 180 -0.53 -4.27 5.90
CA LEU A 180 -0.99 -5.61 6.26
C LEU A 180 -2.49 -5.82 5.96
N LEU A 181 -3.33 -4.80 6.17
CA LEU A 181 -4.73 -4.82 5.78
C LEU A 181 -4.88 -4.98 4.26
N LEU A 182 -3.99 -4.38 3.48
CA LEU A 182 -3.98 -4.48 2.02
C LEU A 182 -3.89 -5.94 1.54
N VAL A 183 -3.19 -6.81 2.28
CA VAL A 183 -3.12 -8.25 1.98
C VAL A 183 -4.50 -8.90 2.05
N PHE A 184 -5.24 -8.64 3.13
CA PHE A 184 -6.59 -9.19 3.30
C PHE A 184 -7.58 -8.54 2.34
N ALA A 185 -7.45 -7.24 2.07
CA ALA A 185 -8.26 -6.57 1.08
C ALA A 185 -8.07 -7.16 -0.32
N ARG A 186 -6.82 -7.42 -0.69
CA ARG A 186 -6.53 -8.01 -2.00
C ARG A 186 -7.01 -9.45 -2.10
N LEU A 187 -6.90 -10.22 -1.02
CA LEU A 187 -7.50 -11.55 -0.92
C LEU A 187 -9.02 -11.51 -0.99
N ALA A 188 -9.67 -10.51 -0.38
CA ALA A 188 -11.12 -10.36 -0.43
C ALA A 188 -11.63 -10.20 -1.87
N SER A 189 -10.91 -9.46 -2.70
CA SER A 189 -11.24 -9.30 -4.12
C SER A 189 -10.89 -10.52 -4.99
N ALA A 190 -9.89 -11.32 -4.60
CA ALA A 190 -9.44 -12.48 -5.38
C ALA A 190 -10.19 -13.78 -5.01
N ASP A 191 -10.40 -14.04 -3.72
CA ASP A 191 -11.10 -15.20 -3.16
C ASP A 191 -11.82 -14.81 -1.86
N THR A 192 -12.97 -14.15 -2.01
CA THR A 192 -13.78 -13.64 -0.89
C THR A 192 -14.19 -14.75 0.08
N MET A 193 -14.62 -15.91 -0.44
CA MET A 193 -15.05 -17.03 0.39
C MET A 193 -13.86 -17.66 1.11
N GLY A 194 -12.72 -17.83 0.44
CA GLY A 194 -11.48 -18.29 1.04
C GLY A 194 -11.02 -17.40 2.19
N LEU A 195 -11.11 -16.08 2.04
CA LEU A 195 -10.82 -15.12 3.12
C LEU A 195 -11.74 -15.36 4.32
N VAL A 196 -13.06 -15.40 4.12
CA VAL A 196 -14.01 -15.58 5.24
C VAL A 196 -13.75 -16.91 5.94
N ASN A 197 -13.53 -18.00 5.21
CA ASN A 197 -13.20 -19.31 5.78
C ASN A 197 -11.90 -19.29 6.59
N PHE A 198 -10.86 -18.65 6.07
CA PHE A 198 -9.60 -18.50 6.77
C PHE A 198 -9.78 -17.72 8.08
N LEU A 199 -10.42 -16.55 8.03
CA LEU A 199 -10.61 -15.70 9.22
C LEU A 199 -11.49 -16.36 10.27
N ASP A 200 -12.54 -17.06 9.86
CA ASP A 200 -13.41 -17.81 10.75
C ASP A 200 -12.64 -18.92 11.48
N SER A 201 -11.79 -19.66 10.76
CA SER A 201 -10.91 -20.68 11.36
C SER A 201 -9.95 -20.14 12.43
N LYS A 202 -9.61 -18.84 12.36
CA LYS A 202 -8.74 -18.15 13.33
C LYS A 202 -9.52 -17.30 14.35
N ASN A 203 -10.86 -17.32 14.33
CA ASN A 203 -11.72 -16.43 15.11
C ASN A 203 -11.37 -14.93 14.93
N ALA A 204 -10.96 -14.57 13.72
CA ALA A 204 -10.41 -13.27 13.36
C ALA A 204 -11.31 -12.44 12.46
N LEU A 205 -12.47 -12.98 12.05
CA LEU A 205 -13.40 -12.29 11.16
C LEU A 205 -13.88 -10.97 11.78
N GLN A 206 -14.41 -11.01 13.01
CA GLN A 206 -14.92 -9.81 13.67
C GLN A 206 -13.82 -8.78 13.96
N PRO A 207 -12.66 -9.13 14.59
CA PRO A 207 -11.59 -8.16 14.82
C PRO A 207 -11.04 -7.53 13.55
N LEU A 208 -10.87 -8.31 12.48
CA LEU A 208 -10.35 -7.77 11.21
C LEU A 208 -11.36 -6.82 10.55
N MET A 209 -12.64 -7.19 10.48
CA MET A 209 -13.67 -6.32 9.89
C MET A 209 -13.83 -5.03 10.71
N GLN A 210 -13.78 -5.12 12.04
CA GLN A 210 -13.77 -3.97 12.93
C GLN A 210 -12.62 -3.02 12.60
N LEU A 211 -11.39 -3.54 12.58
CA LEU A 211 -10.19 -2.74 12.32
C LEU A 211 -10.21 -2.13 10.92
N TRP A 212 -10.59 -2.90 9.91
CA TRP A 212 -10.61 -2.44 8.52
C TRP A 212 -11.62 -1.30 8.35
N LEU A 213 -12.86 -1.47 8.77
CA LEU A 213 -13.89 -0.43 8.61
C LEU A 213 -13.59 0.82 9.44
N GLU A 214 -12.99 0.69 10.63
CA GLU A 214 -12.51 1.84 11.42
C GLU A 214 -11.41 2.62 10.70
N LYS A 215 -10.51 1.91 10.01
CA LYS A 215 -9.34 2.50 9.36
C LYS A 215 -9.55 2.88 7.91
N GLN A 216 -10.68 2.52 7.29
CA GLN A 216 -10.93 2.78 5.88
C GLN A 216 -10.78 4.27 5.52
N GLY A 217 -11.36 5.17 6.32
CA GLY A 217 -11.25 6.61 6.10
C GLY A 217 -9.85 7.21 6.38
N GLU A 218 -8.93 6.43 6.95
CA GLU A 218 -7.53 6.81 7.16
C GLU A 218 -6.60 6.26 6.05
N VAL A 219 -7.13 5.48 5.09
CA VAL A 219 -6.34 4.89 4.01
C VAL A 219 -5.86 5.98 3.04
N PHE A 220 -4.56 6.01 2.77
CA PHE A 220 -3.93 6.92 1.82
C PHE A 220 -3.27 6.15 0.66
N GLY A 221 -3.13 6.82 -0.49
CA GLY A 221 -2.69 6.23 -1.76
C GLY A 221 -3.87 5.90 -2.68
N ALA A 222 -3.80 6.31 -3.95
CA ALA A 222 -4.88 6.07 -4.91
C ALA A 222 -5.12 4.57 -5.14
N TYR A 223 -4.04 3.81 -5.30
CA TYR A 223 -4.10 2.35 -5.47
C TYR A 223 -4.60 1.63 -4.22
N GLU A 224 -4.05 1.93 -3.04
CA GLU A 224 -4.43 1.31 -1.77
C GLU A 224 -5.93 1.52 -1.46
N ARG A 225 -6.47 2.70 -1.76
CA ARG A 225 -7.92 2.96 -1.64
C ARG A 225 -8.74 2.11 -2.60
N LYS A 226 -8.34 1.98 -3.88
CA LYS A 226 -9.03 1.13 -4.86
C LYS A 226 -9.09 -0.33 -4.39
N VAL A 227 -7.98 -0.87 -3.90
CA VAL A 227 -7.91 -2.26 -3.43
C VAL A 227 -8.78 -2.50 -2.20
N THR A 228 -8.72 -1.60 -1.21
CA THR A 228 -9.51 -1.73 0.02
C THR A 228 -11.02 -1.60 -0.26
N VAL A 229 -11.43 -0.64 -1.08
CA VAL A 229 -12.84 -0.51 -1.47
C VAL A 229 -13.33 -1.71 -2.28
N ALA A 230 -12.56 -2.18 -3.26
CA ALA A 230 -12.94 -3.36 -4.05
C ALA A 230 -13.11 -4.62 -3.17
N GLY A 231 -12.27 -4.77 -2.15
CA GLY A 231 -12.38 -5.84 -1.15
C GLY A 231 -13.68 -5.73 -0.34
N LEU A 232 -14.03 -4.53 0.13
CA LEU A 232 -15.27 -4.27 0.85
C LEU A 232 -16.51 -4.50 -0.01
N CYS A 233 -16.50 -4.09 -1.29
CA CYS A 233 -17.57 -4.38 -2.23
C CYS A 233 -17.79 -5.89 -2.41
N SER A 234 -16.70 -6.66 -2.52
CA SER A 234 -16.75 -8.12 -2.67
C SER A 234 -17.34 -8.80 -1.42
N LEU A 235 -16.94 -8.36 -0.23
CA LEU A 235 -17.48 -8.85 1.04
C LEU A 235 -18.96 -8.48 1.23
N LEU A 236 -19.35 -7.26 0.85
CA LEU A 236 -20.74 -6.83 0.89
C LEU A 236 -21.61 -7.65 -0.06
N ALA A 237 -21.12 -7.95 -1.27
CA ALA A 237 -21.81 -8.80 -2.22
C ALA A 237 -22.00 -10.23 -1.67
N LEU A 238 -20.97 -10.78 -1.03
CA LEU A 238 -21.08 -12.10 -0.39
C LEU A 238 -22.10 -12.10 0.76
N CYS A 239 -22.11 -11.05 1.59
CA CYS A 239 -23.12 -10.85 2.63
C CYS A 239 -24.54 -10.77 2.05
N ALA A 240 -24.72 -9.99 0.97
CA ALA A 240 -26.01 -9.83 0.29
C ALA A 240 -26.55 -11.13 -0.33
N ASN A 241 -25.66 -12.07 -0.65
CA ASN A 241 -25.97 -13.42 -1.15
C ASN A 241 -26.32 -14.42 -0.03
N GLY A 242 -26.31 -14.00 1.24
CA GLY A 242 -26.78 -14.81 2.37
C GLY A 242 -25.68 -15.55 3.14
N GLU A 243 -24.42 -15.11 3.06
CA GLU A 243 -23.35 -15.67 3.90
C GLU A 243 -23.60 -15.35 5.39
N GLU A 244 -24.09 -16.35 6.14
CA GLU A 244 -24.57 -16.19 7.52
C GLU A 244 -23.54 -15.56 8.46
N ARG A 245 -22.24 -15.87 8.28
CA ARG A 245 -21.17 -15.30 9.11
C ARG A 245 -21.03 -13.79 8.95
N LEU A 246 -21.26 -13.26 7.75
CA LEU A 246 -21.24 -11.82 7.49
C LEU A 246 -22.58 -11.16 7.83
N VAL A 247 -23.70 -11.85 7.58
CA VAL A 247 -25.05 -11.34 7.90
C VAL A 247 -25.22 -11.14 9.41
N ASN A 248 -24.75 -12.11 10.21
CA ASN A 248 -24.86 -12.07 11.68
C ASN A 248 -23.74 -11.26 12.35
N LEU A 249 -22.81 -10.69 11.57
CA LEU A 249 -21.67 -9.97 12.12
C LEU A 249 -22.08 -8.61 12.67
N THR A 250 -21.83 -8.39 13.95
CA THR A 250 -22.04 -7.11 14.64
C THR A 250 -20.72 -6.43 14.97
N LEU A 251 -20.66 -5.13 14.68
CA LEU A 251 -19.46 -4.29 14.83
C LEU A 251 -19.78 -3.08 15.71
N ARG A 252 -18.76 -2.56 16.40
CA ARG A 252 -18.90 -1.42 17.30
C ARG A 252 -18.61 -0.13 16.55
N LYS A 253 -19.62 0.71 16.37
CA LYS A 253 -19.46 2.03 15.76
C LYS A 253 -19.41 3.11 16.85
N LYS A 254 -18.43 4.00 16.79
CA LYS A 254 -18.35 5.19 17.66
C LYS A 254 -19.43 6.20 17.26
N ILE A 255 -20.19 6.71 18.21
CA ILE A 255 -21.17 7.76 17.96
C ILE A 255 -20.44 9.11 17.97
N GLU A 256 -20.56 9.86 16.89
CA GLU A 256 -20.14 11.26 16.87
C GLU A 256 -21.15 12.13 17.60
N ASP A 257 -20.66 12.85 18.60
CA ASP A 257 -21.48 13.70 19.45
C ASP A 257 -21.77 15.01 18.68
N ASN A 258 -22.95 15.12 18.04
CA ASN A 258 -23.37 16.27 17.24
C ASN A 258 -23.65 17.55 18.08
N SER A 259 -23.02 17.68 19.25
CA SER A 259 -23.04 18.91 20.04
C SER A 259 -22.09 19.90 19.36
N GLY A 260 -22.64 20.83 18.56
CA GLY A 260 -21.92 21.79 17.70
C GLY A 260 -21.01 22.80 18.40
N GLY A 261 -20.06 22.35 19.22
CA GLY A 261 -19.02 23.16 19.82
C GLY A 261 -17.65 22.50 19.63
N ARG A 262 -16.64 23.30 19.25
CA ARG A 262 -15.24 22.88 19.13
C ARG A 262 -14.81 22.12 20.40
N SER A 263 -14.55 20.82 20.26
CA SER A 263 -14.12 19.98 21.37
C SER A 263 -12.63 20.20 21.65
N MET A 264 -12.31 20.93 22.72
CA MET A 264 -10.94 21.04 23.22
C MET A 264 -10.54 19.76 23.97
N ARG A 265 -9.31 19.27 23.75
CA ARG A 265 -8.71 18.05 24.38
C ARG A 265 -8.87 17.95 25.91
N SER A 266 -9.21 19.02 26.61
CA SER A 266 -9.38 19.06 28.08
C SER A 266 -10.72 18.56 28.59
N LYS A 267 -11.74 18.33 27.74
CA LYS A 267 -12.99 17.66 28.13
C LYS A 267 -12.96 16.22 27.64
N LYS A 268 -12.48 15.31 28.48
CA LYS A 268 -12.59 13.86 28.25
C LYS A 268 -14.07 13.48 28.30
N LYS A 269 -14.76 13.63 27.17
CA LYS A 269 -16.13 13.16 26.95
C LYS A 269 -16.12 11.63 26.93
N GLU A 270 -17.13 11.02 27.53
CA GLU A 270 -17.34 9.58 27.45
C GLU A 270 -17.63 9.18 26.00
N GLU A 271 -16.83 8.25 25.47
CA GLU A 271 -17.03 7.70 24.15
C GLU A 271 -18.21 6.73 24.17
N LYS A 272 -19.24 7.01 23.38
CA LYS A 272 -20.41 6.14 23.23
C LYS A 272 -20.24 5.29 21.99
N PHE A 273 -20.54 3.99 22.12
CA PHE A 273 -20.48 3.04 21.03
C PHE A 273 -21.87 2.41 20.83
N VAL A 274 -22.21 2.11 19.57
CA VAL A 274 -23.43 1.39 19.16
C VAL A 274 -23.02 0.14 18.40
N GLU A 275 -23.75 -0.95 18.58
CA GLU A 275 -23.58 -2.15 17.77
C GLU A 275 -24.38 -2.00 16.47
N VAL A 276 -23.71 -2.13 15.34
CA VAL A 276 -24.28 -2.02 13.99
C VAL A 276 -23.97 -3.30 13.20
N SER A 277 -24.82 -3.66 12.23
CA SER A 277 -24.53 -4.80 11.36
C SER A 277 -23.38 -4.49 10.41
N PHE A 278 -22.67 -5.53 9.98
CA PHE A 278 -21.62 -5.40 8.96
C PHE A 278 -22.13 -4.74 7.66
N SER A 279 -23.34 -5.11 7.20
CA SER A 279 -23.93 -4.50 6.00
C SER A 279 -24.14 -2.99 6.16
N GLN A 280 -24.57 -2.54 7.34
CA GLN A 280 -24.87 -1.13 7.59
C GLN A 280 -23.60 -0.28 7.52
N ILE A 281 -22.60 -0.62 8.34
CA ILE A 281 -21.36 0.15 8.38
C ILE A 281 -20.60 0.09 7.06
N THR A 282 -20.63 -1.04 6.35
CA THR A 282 -19.98 -1.15 5.04
C THR A 282 -20.65 -0.25 4.00
N LEU A 283 -21.99 -0.16 3.97
CA LEU A 283 -22.71 0.76 3.09
C LEU A 283 -22.39 2.23 3.41
N GLU A 284 -22.35 2.60 4.69
CA GLU A 284 -21.99 3.96 5.12
C GLU A 284 -20.56 4.31 4.71
N THR A 285 -19.61 3.39 4.92
CA THR A 285 -18.22 3.56 4.51
C THR A 285 -18.09 3.72 2.99
N LEU A 286 -18.75 2.86 2.20
CA LEU A 286 -18.72 2.96 0.74
C LEU A 286 -19.37 4.26 0.23
N ALA A 287 -20.44 4.72 0.87
CA ALA A 287 -21.06 6.00 0.55
C ALA A 287 -20.11 7.17 0.84
N SER A 288 -19.43 7.15 1.99
CA SER A 288 -18.42 8.15 2.35
C SER A 288 -17.23 8.16 1.39
N GLU A 289 -16.74 6.99 0.96
CA GLU A 289 -15.64 6.89 -0.01
C GLU A 289 -16.05 7.43 -1.39
N TRP A 290 -17.26 7.10 -1.86
CA TRP A 290 -17.79 7.63 -3.11
C TRP A 290 -17.93 9.16 -3.07
N ALA A 291 -18.50 9.71 -1.99
CA ALA A 291 -18.68 11.15 -1.84
C ALA A 291 -17.33 11.87 -1.76
N GLY A 292 -16.39 11.35 -0.97
CA GLY A 292 -15.05 11.91 -0.86
C GLY A 292 -14.24 11.78 -2.15
N GLN A 293 -14.48 10.76 -2.96
CA GLN A 293 -13.85 10.66 -4.28
C GLN A 293 -14.44 11.65 -5.28
N LYS A 294 -15.76 11.88 -5.23
CA LYS A 294 -16.41 12.91 -6.05
C LYS A 294 -15.93 14.31 -5.73
N GLU A 295 -15.81 14.66 -4.45
CA GLU A 295 -15.24 15.94 -4.01
C GLU A 295 -13.83 16.15 -4.56
N ARG A 296 -12.98 15.11 -4.56
CA ARG A 296 -11.63 15.20 -5.16
C ARG A 296 -11.64 15.37 -6.67
N GLU A 297 -12.55 14.71 -7.37
CA GLU A 297 -12.70 14.86 -8.82
C GLU A 297 -13.19 16.27 -9.17
N ASP A 298 -14.17 16.80 -8.42
CA ASP A 298 -14.72 18.14 -8.62
C ASP A 298 -13.66 19.24 -8.29
N ASP A 299 -12.91 19.09 -7.19
CA ASP A 299 -11.80 20.00 -6.82
C ASP A 299 -10.72 20.06 -7.92
N LEU A 300 -10.42 18.92 -8.56
CA LEU A 300 -9.46 18.85 -9.66
C LEU A 300 -9.98 19.56 -10.92
N GLU A 301 -11.26 19.42 -11.24
CA GLU A 301 -11.89 20.13 -12.35
C GLU A 301 -11.86 21.65 -12.14
N GLU A 302 -12.10 22.14 -10.92
CA GLU A 302 -12.04 23.58 -10.58
C GLU A 302 -10.61 24.14 -10.72
N ILE A 303 -9.58 23.40 -10.31
CA ILE A 303 -8.18 23.82 -10.48
C ILE A 303 -7.78 23.89 -11.96
N LEU A 304 -8.19 22.91 -12.77
CA LEU A 304 -7.87 22.88 -14.19
C LEU A 304 -8.59 23.99 -14.98
N ASP A 305 -9.78 24.40 -14.53
CA ASP A 305 -10.53 25.51 -15.11
C ASP A 305 -9.93 26.89 -14.70
N GLU A 306 -9.29 27.02 -13.52
CA GLU A 306 -8.64 28.26 -13.07
C GLU A 306 -7.29 28.53 -13.78
N ASP A 307 -6.58 27.50 -14.26
CA ASP A 307 -5.30 27.64 -14.99
C ASP A 307 -5.48 28.09 -16.46
N ASP A 308 -6.72 28.20 -16.96
CA ASP A 308 -7.05 28.69 -18.31
C ASP A 308 -7.37 30.21 -18.34
N GLU A 309 -7.32 30.92 -17.20
CA GLU A 309 -7.47 32.38 -17.13
C GLU A 309 -6.11 33.12 -17.23
N ASP A 310 -5.70 33.38 -18.48
CA ASP A 310 -4.83 34.48 -18.96
C ASP A 310 -3.69 34.96 -18.02
N TYR A 311 -2.47 34.46 -18.28
CA TYR A 311 -1.23 35.14 -17.87
C TYR A 311 -1.08 36.48 -18.62
N ASP A 312 -1.68 37.54 -18.09
CA ASP A 312 -1.33 38.92 -18.47
C ASP A 312 -0.01 39.33 -17.79
N GLU A 313 1.04 39.28 -18.60
CA GLU A 313 2.40 39.74 -18.33
C GLU A 313 2.42 41.27 -18.11
N ASP A 314 2.35 41.76 -16.86
CA ASP A 314 3.03 43.00 -16.43
C ASP A 314 2.81 43.31 -14.94
N SER A 315 3.90 43.33 -14.16
CA SER A 315 4.24 44.46 -13.28
C SER A 315 5.51 44.15 -12.49
N SER A 316 6.62 44.68 -12.98
CA SER A 316 7.87 44.85 -12.25
C SER A 316 7.68 45.79 -11.06
N GLY A 317 7.66 45.24 -9.84
CA GLY A 317 7.68 45.99 -8.59
C GLY A 317 8.92 45.65 -7.77
N GLU A 318 9.94 46.52 -7.84
CA GLU A 318 11.13 46.48 -6.99
C GLU A 318 10.75 46.49 -5.50
N VAL A 319 11.21 45.52 -4.72
CA VAL A 319 11.18 45.56 -3.25
C VAL A 319 12.61 45.60 -2.71
N ASP A 320 12.88 46.73 -2.07
CA ASP A 320 14.12 47.21 -1.47
C ASP A 320 14.56 46.31 -0.30
N PHE A 321 15.85 45.94 -0.28
CA PHE A 321 16.47 45.06 0.71
C PHE A 321 17.37 45.91 1.61
N ASP A 322 17.02 46.03 2.90
CA ASP A 322 17.93 46.57 3.92
C ASP A 322 18.02 45.66 5.16
N ASP A 323 19.21 45.67 5.72
CA ASP A 323 19.99 44.58 6.28
C ASP A 323 19.97 44.57 7.82
N ARG A 324 20.06 43.37 8.42
CA ARG A 324 20.98 42.97 9.52
C ARG A 324 20.40 42.02 10.57
N SER A 325 20.78 40.75 10.47
CA SER A 325 21.73 40.13 11.42
C SER A 325 22.06 38.69 11.03
N GLU A 326 23.34 38.42 10.78
CA GLU A 326 23.87 37.13 10.36
C GLU A 326 23.79 36.10 11.49
N SER A 327 23.05 35.02 11.25
CA SER A 327 23.40 33.69 11.77
C SER A 327 23.09 32.66 10.69
N GLN A 328 24.11 31.90 10.32
CA GLN A 328 24.12 30.92 9.24
C GLN A 328 22.98 29.90 9.39
N VAL A 329 22.02 29.90 8.46
CA VAL A 329 21.17 28.74 8.18
C VAL A 329 20.96 28.64 6.67
N ASN A 330 21.28 27.46 6.13
CA ASN A 330 21.20 27.05 4.73
C ASN A 330 19.96 27.59 4.00
N HIS A 331 20.18 28.23 2.85
CA HIS A 331 19.22 28.24 1.76
C HIS A 331 19.02 26.81 1.25
N ASN A 332 17.84 26.26 1.47
CA ASN A 332 17.04 25.44 0.55
C ASN A 332 15.93 24.75 1.36
N THR A 333 14.75 24.63 0.76
CA THR A 333 13.55 23.95 1.27
C THR A 333 12.78 24.65 2.40
N ALA A 334 12.20 25.80 2.10
CA ALA A 334 11.00 26.28 2.79
C ALA A 334 10.03 26.86 1.76
N ILE A 335 9.67 26.05 0.76
CA ILE A 335 8.36 26.19 0.12
C ILE A 335 7.37 26.05 1.28
N LEU A 336 6.51 27.06 1.45
CA LEU A 336 5.54 27.09 2.54
C LEU A 336 4.73 25.80 2.46
N LEU A 337 4.81 24.95 3.48
CA LEU A 337 3.97 23.75 3.60
C LEU A 337 2.48 24.10 3.42
N SER A 338 2.06 25.34 3.71
CA SER A 338 0.70 25.82 3.45
C SER A 338 0.39 26.06 1.97
N GLU A 339 1.34 26.44 1.13
CA GLU A 339 1.15 26.53 -0.34
C GLU A 339 1.11 25.12 -0.96
N LEU A 340 1.95 24.21 -0.48
CA LEU A 340 1.97 22.80 -0.92
C LEU A 340 0.76 22.00 -0.43
N LEU A 341 0.13 22.42 0.69
CA LEU A 341 -1.15 21.88 1.18
C LEU A 341 -2.38 22.54 0.55
N ALA A 342 -2.22 23.72 -0.07
CA ALA A 342 -3.30 24.42 -0.78
C ALA A 342 -3.51 23.83 -2.19
N GLY A 343 -2.44 23.36 -2.85
CA GLY A 343 -2.52 22.61 -4.11
C GLY A 343 -2.80 21.12 -3.89
N ARG A 344 -3.95 20.77 -3.30
CA ARG A 344 -4.33 19.37 -3.03
C ARG A 344 -4.49 18.50 -4.29
N GLY A 345 -4.62 19.10 -5.47
CA GLY A 345 -4.64 18.41 -6.75
C GLY A 345 -3.29 17.89 -7.23
N ASP A 346 -2.19 18.52 -6.79
CA ASP A 346 -0.83 18.28 -7.31
C ASP A 346 -0.04 17.24 -6.48
N LEU A 347 -0.71 16.55 -5.56
CA LEU A 347 -0.13 15.47 -4.76
C LEU A 347 -0.15 14.12 -5.48
N GLU A 348 -0.96 13.94 -6.53
CA GLU A 348 -0.91 12.71 -7.35
C GLU A 348 0.37 12.67 -8.20
N ASP A 349 0.88 13.82 -8.66
CA ASP A 349 2.16 13.90 -9.40
C ASP A 349 3.41 13.84 -8.51
N LEU A 350 3.24 13.90 -7.18
CA LEU A 350 4.30 13.63 -6.19
C LEU A 350 4.33 12.15 -5.73
N GLU A 351 3.37 11.33 -6.17
CA GLU A 351 3.53 9.87 -6.11
C GLU A 351 4.56 9.49 -7.18
N GLY A 352 5.83 9.38 -6.78
CA GLY A 352 6.90 8.93 -7.69
C GLY A 352 6.48 7.68 -8.49
N GLU A 353 6.99 7.55 -9.72
CA GLU A 353 6.53 6.54 -10.71
C GLU A 353 6.02 5.24 -10.08
N GLU A 354 4.70 5.01 -10.15
CA GLU A 354 4.08 3.81 -9.60
C GLU A 354 4.77 2.55 -10.14
N GLU A 355 4.93 1.56 -9.25
CA GLU A 355 5.73 0.38 -9.54
C GLU A 355 5.05 -0.53 -10.59
N ASP A 356 5.85 -1.19 -11.43
CA ASP A 356 5.36 -2.04 -12.54
C ASP A 356 4.37 -3.12 -12.07
N ASP A 357 4.55 -3.68 -10.86
CA ASP A 357 3.65 -4.68 -10.29
C ASP A 357 2.30 -4.09 -9.88
N VAL A 358 2.25 -2.85 -9.41
CA VAL A 358 0.99 -2.13 -9.14
C VAL A 358 0.24 -1.87 -10.43
N LYS A 359 0.92 -1.39 -11.48
CA LYS A 359 0.33 -1.15 -12.81
C LYS A 359 -0.18 -2.41 -13.48
N SER A 360 0.41 -3.57 -13.15
CA SER A 360 -0.03 -4.86 -13.67
C SER A 360 -1.32 -5.38 -13.00
N ASP A 361 -1.69 -4.82 -11.85
CA ASP A 361 -2.87 -5.24 -11.10
C ASP A 361 -4.16 -4.73 -11.78
N PRO A 362 -5.14 -5.61 -12.07
CA PRO A 362 -6.42 -5.20 -12.66
C PRO A 362 -7.20 -4.15 -11.84
N LEU A 363 -7.01 -4.08 -10.52
CA LEU A 363 -7.66 -3.09 -9.66
C LEU A 363 -7.09 -1.69 -9.83
N HIS A 364 -5.88 -1.55 -10.39
CA HIS A 364 -5.25 -0.25 -10.64
C HIS A 364 -6.07 0.59 -11.61
N GLY A 365 -6.56 -0.02 -12.70
CA GLY A 365 -7.35 0.65 -13.73
C GLY A 365 -8.81 0.92 -13.37
N ILE A 366 -9.27 0.55 -12.17
CA ILE A 366 -10.65 0.75 -11.76
C ILE A 366 -10.90 2.22 -11.44
N LYS A 367 -11.98 2.77 -11.99
CA LYS A 367 -12.55 4.03 -11.55
C LYS A 367 -13.41 3.81 -10.32
N LEU A 368 -12.98 4.38 -9.20
CA LEU A 368 -13.52 4.07 -7.88
C LEU A 368 -15.03 4.38 -7.78
N CYS A 369 -15.45 5.58 -8.20
CA CYS A 369 -16.85 5.99 -8.20
C CYS A 369 -17.74 5.06 -9.03
N GLU A 370 -17.33 4.76 -10.27
CA GLU A 370 -18.08 3.88 -11.17
C GLU A 370 -18.21 2.46 -10.60
N HIS A 371 -17.12 1.93 -10.01
CA HIS A 371 -17.13 0.61 -9.39
C HIS A 371 -18.08 0.53 -8.20
N ILE A 372 -18.04 1.50 -7.28
CA ILE A 372 -18.95 1.55 -6.12
C ILE A 372 -20.40 1.63 -6.62
N SER A 373 -20.69 2.50 -7.58
CA SER A 373 -22.03 2.67 -8.16
C SER A 373 -22.56 1.40 -8.81
N GLU A 374 -21.75 0.72 -9.64
CA GLU A 374 -22.14 -0.53 -10.28
C GLU A 374 -22.43 -1.63 -9.25
N GLN A 375 -21.55 -1.81 -8.26
CA GLN A 375 -21.73 -2.83 -7.23
C GLN A 375 -22.98 -2.55 -6.39
N ILE A 376 -23.19 -1.31 -5.92
CA ILE A 376 -24.38 -0.97 -5.14
C ILE A 376 -25.66 -1.13 -5.96
N ARG A 377 -25.66 -0.75 -7.24
CA ARG A 377 -26.80 -1.00 -8.15
C ARG A 377 -27.12 -2.48 -8.28
N ASN A 378 -26.10 -3.32 -8.45
CA ASN A 378 -26.28 -4.78 -8.53
C ASN A 378 -26.82 -5.36 -7.22
N LEU A 379 -26.45 -4.80 -6.07
CA LEU A 379 -26.88 -5.27 -4.76
C LEU A 379 -28.25 -4.73 -4.32
N ALA A 380 -28.77 -3.68 -4.97
CA ALA A 380 -30.07 -3.08 -4.65
C ALA A 380 -31.27 -4.05 -4.86
N THR A 381 -31.06 -5.15 -5.59
CA THR A 381 -32.06 -6.22 -5.72
C THR A 381 -32.15 -7.10 -4.47
N SER A 382 -31.11 -7.14 -3.63
CA SER A 382 -31.11 -7.90 -2.38
C SER A 382 -32.03 -7.26 -1.34
N SER A 383 -32.90 -8.07 -0.74
CA SER A 383 -33.81 -7.61 0.32
C SER A 383 -33.06 -7.13 1.55
N LEU A 384 -31.96 -7.81 1.91
CA LEU A 384 -31.12 -7.47 3.06
C LEU A 384 -30.52 -6.07 2.91
N ILE A 385 -29.98 -5.77 1.73
CA ILE A 385 -29.35 -4.48 1.44
C ILE A 385 -30.40 -3.37 1.41
N ARG A 386 -31.58 -3.63 0.85
CA ARG A 386 -32.69 -2.65 0.84
C ARG A 386 -33.19 -2.33 2.24
N GLU A 387 -33.36 -3.34 3.09
CA GLU A 387 -33.75 -3.15 4.48
C GLU A 387 -32.68 -2.35 5.23
N THR A 388 -31.41 -2.75 5.11
CA THR A 388 -30.27 -2.06 5.72
C THR A 388 -30.21 -0.60 5.29
N ALA A 389 -30.34 -0.32 3.98
CA ALA A 389 -30.30 1.04 3.43
C ALA A 389 -31.43 1.94 3.96
N SER A 390 -32.59 1.36 4.30
CA SER A 390 -33.72 2.12 4.87
C SER A 390 -33.49 2.59 6.31
N HIS A 391 -32.55 1.96 7.03
CA HIS A 391 -32.20 2.27 8.41
C HIS A 391 -31.00 3.23 8.55
N LEU A 392 -30.40 3.62 7.43
CA LEU A 392 -29.32 4.59 7.40
C LEU A 392 -29.81 6.01 7.74
N ASP A 393 -28.91 6.83 8.24
CA ASP A 393 -29.16 8.25 8.47
C ASP A 393 -29.44 9.01 7.16
N GLU A 394 -30.06 10.17 7.28
CA GLU A 394 -30.54 10.93 6.12
C GLU A 394 -29.41 11.34 5.17
N THR A 395 -28.22 11.64 5.70
CA THR A 395 -27.04 12.02 4.91
C THR A 395 -26.58 10.85 4.05
N ASN A 396 -26.32 9.68 4.66
CA ASN A 396 -25.89 8.50 3.91
C ASN A 396 -26.95 8.00 2.93
N ARG A 397 -28.24 8.09 3.28
CA ARG A 397 -29.33 7.75 2.34
C ARG A 397 -29.32 8.65 1.10
N LYS A 398 -29.13 9.96 1.26
CA LYS A 398 -29.02 10.90 0.13
C LYS A 398 -27.80 10.61 -0.74
N ILE A 399 -26.68 10.25 -0.13
CA ILE A 399 -25.47 9.86 -0.88
C ILE A 399 -25.74 8.57 -1.66
N LEU A 400 -26.32 7.55 -1.04
CA LEU A 400 -26.66 6.30 -1.73
C LEU A 400 -27.65 6.49 -2.87
N GLU A 401 -28.64 7.38 -2.74
CA GLU A 401 -29.52 7.75 -3.85
C GLU A 401 -28.72 8.31 -5.03
N LYS A 402 -27.74 9.19 -4.78
CA LYS A 402 -26.83 9.70 -5.82
C LYS A 402 -25.98 8.58 -6.43
N VAL A 403 -25.42 7.70 -5.61
CA VAL A 403 -24.59 6.56 -6.03
C VAL A 403 -25.34 5.63 -6.99
N ILE A 404 -26.63 5.39 -6.73
CA ILE A 404 -27.49 4.55 -7.59
C ILE A 404 -27.81 5.25 -8.91
N THR A 405 -27.90 6.59 -8.92
CA THR A 405 -28.22 7.38 -10.12
C THR A 405 -27.01 7.74 -10.99
N ALA A 406 -25.80 7.73 -10.42
CA ALA A 406 -24.53 7.83 -11.14
C ALA A 406 -24.22 6.51 -11.85
#